data_AF-A0A813DHH2-F1
#
_entry.id   AF-A0A813DHH2-F1
#
_cell.length_a   1.000
_cell.length_b   1.000
_cell.length_c   1.000
_cell.angle_alpha   90.00
_cell.angle_beta   90.00
_cell.angle_gamma   90.00
#
_symmetry.space_group_name_H-M   'P 1'
#
loop_
_entity.id
_entity.type
_entity.pdbx_description
1 polymer ?
#
loop_
_entity_poly.entity_id
_entity_poly.type
_entity_poly.pdbx_seq_one_letter_code
_entity_poly.pdbx_strand_id
1 'polypeptide(L)'
;MPPTAMSESAGEDKDWTVCPPTAQNLAARAESAGEFKDWEIVSSSAFTALDGVDKSALQELKSYARPPAGLITVMNAALMALGHSEKDVSWAAAKKLMSSPDTMNKAFRDFDLKSIDAKMMANLKRFAEDPDSQPDVVMKKGKACVGVALWVLAVYEYGSQ
;
A
#
# COMPACT_ATOMS: atom_id res chain seq x y z
N MET A 1 18.50 67.68 -28.37
CA MET A 1 18.48 66.58 -27.38
C MET A 1 17.03 66.41 -26.98
N PRO A 2 16.35 65.37 -27.49
CA PRO A 2 16.43 64.04 -26.89
C PRO A 2 16.84 62.95 -27.90
N PRO A 3 17.67 61.97 -27.49
CA PRO A 3 17.76 60.70 -28.17
C PRO A 3 16.78 59.71 -27.52
N THR A 4 16.00 58.99 -28.33
CA THR A 4 15.73 57.56 -28.14
C THR A 4 15.26 57.04 -29.49
N ALA A 5 16.21 56.57 -30.29
CA ALA A 5 15.94 55.42 -31.15
C ALA A 5 15.74 54.23 -30.22
N MET A 6 14.78 53.35 -30.54
CA MET A 6 14.95 51.90 -30.62
C MET A 6 13.70 51.35 -31.31
N SER A 7 13.90 50.98 -32.58
CA SER A 7 13.19 49.85 -33.18
C SER A 7 13.43 48.63 -32.31
N GLU A 8 12.42 47.82 -32.02
CA GLU A 8 12.63 46.39 -31.84
C GLU A 8 11.31 45.65 -32.05
N SER A 9 11.31 44.84 -33.11
CA SER A 9 10.33 43.79 -33.36
C SER A 9 10.36 42.80 -32.20
N ALA A 10 9.23 42.58 -31.55
CA ALA A 10 9.04 41.36 -30.77
C ALA A 10 8.76 40.21 -31.74
N GLY A 11 9.82 39.48 -32.10
CA GLY A 11 9.73 38.14 -32.62
C GLY A 11 9.36 37.16 -31.50
N GLU A 12 8.64 36.11 -31.89
CA GLU A 12 8.35 34.93 -31.08
C GLU A 12 9.63 34.14 -30.78
N ASP A 13 9.90 33.86 -29.49
CA ASP A 13 10.81 32.80 -29.08
C ASP A 13 10.17 31.94 -27.97
N LYS A 14 9.86 30.71 -28.40
CA LYS A 14 9.49 29.57 -27.56
C LYS A 14 10.77 29.01 -26.95
N ASP A 15 11.08 29.40 -25.72
CA ASP A 15 12.16 28.78 -24.96
C ASP A 15 11.59 27.72 -24.00
N TRP A 16 11.51 26.49 -24.52
CA TRP A 16 11.53 25.27 -23.71
C TRP A 16 12.92 25.16 -23.09
N THR A 17 13.14 25.83 -21.96
CA THR A 17 14.27 25.48 -21.08
C THR A 17 13.71 24.94 -19.78
N VAL A 18 13.32 23.66 -19.86
CA VAL A 18 13.12 22.82 -18.69
C VAL A 18 14.50 22.60 -18.07
N CYS A 19 14.82 23.39 -17.03
CA CYS A 19 15.98 23.13 -16.21
C CYS A 19 15.88 21.72 -15.59
N PRO A 20 16.93 20.90 -15.66
CA PRO A 20 16.93 19.54 -15.14
C PRO A 20 16.72 19.56 -13.63
N PRO A 21 15.86 18.70 -13.07
CA PRO A 21 15.64 18.65 -11.63
C PRO A 21 16.93 18.22 -10.93
N THR A 22 17.61 19.19 -10.32
CA THR A 22 18.71 18.94 -9.39
C THR A 22 18.10 18.34 -8.12
N ALA A 23 18.73 17.28 -7.61
CA ALA A 23 18.30 16.39 -6.52
C ALA A 23 17.97 17.06 -5.16
N GLN A 24 18.01 18.40 -5.08
CA GLN A 24 17.71 19.17 -3.87
C GLN A 24 16.24 19.64 -3.76
N ASN A 25 15.42 19.55 -4.82
CA ASN A 25 14.02 20.01 -4.79
C ASN A 25 12.97 18.89 -4.66
N LEU A 26 13.36 17.67 -4.31
CA LEU A 26 12.42 16.57 -4.06
C LEU A 26 11.65 16.68 -2.73
N ALA A 27 12.05 17.61 -1.84
CA ALA A 27 11.39 17.81 -0.55
C ALA A 27 10.29 18.90 -0.55
N ALA A 28 10.13 19.68 -1.63
CA ALA A 28 9.30 20.89 -1.66
C ALA A 28 8.03 20.79 -2.53
N ARG A 29 7.47 19.58 -2.71
CA ARG A 29 6.11 19.37 -3.26
C ARG A 29 5.12 18.85 -2.20
N ALA A 30 5.52 18.80 -0.93
CA ALA A 30 4.66 18.38 0.18
C ALA A 30 3.78 19.52 0.75
N GLU A 31 3.63 20.64 0.05
CA GLU A 31 2.95 21.85 0.55
C GLU A 31 1.59 22.16 -0.10
N SER A 32 0.89 21.16 -0.66
CA SER A 32 -0.58 21.20 -0.71
C SER A 32 -1.14 20.34 0.41
N ALA A 33 -0.86 20.74 1.65
CA ALA A 33 -1.45 20.18 2.87
C ALA A 33 -2.92 20.65 3.02
N GLY A 34 -3.75 20.26 2.06
CA GLY A 34 -5.20 20.19 2.23
C GLY A 34 -5.55 18.76 2.62
N GLU A 35 -6.12 18.60 3.81
CA GLU A 35 -6.80 17.38 4.32
C GLU A 35 -6.25 16.04 3.83
N PHE A 36 -5.13 15.61 4.43
CA PHE A 36 -4.54 14.30 4.17
C PHE A 36 -5.36 13.20 4.87
N LYS A 37 -6.45 12.78 4.24
CA LYS A 37 -7.34 11.69 4.69
C LYS A 37 -7.59 10.69 3.56
N ASP A 38 -6.65 10.59 2.62
CA ASP A 38 -6.77 9.76 1.43
C ASP A 38 -6.13 8.38 1.65
N TRP A 39 -6.96 7.35 1.61
CA TRP A 39 -6.57 5.92 1.59
C TRP A 39 -5.40 5.63 0.64
N GLU A 40 -5.34 6.35 -0.48
CA GLU A 40 -4.28 6.26 -1.48
C GLU A 40 -2.88 6.37 -0.87
N ILE A 41 -2.69 7.23 0.14
CA ILE A 41 -1.37 7.44 0.73
C ILE A 41 -1.00 6.34 1.72
N VAL A 42 -1.89 6.02 2.65
CA VAL A 42 -1.65 4.97 3.65
C VAL A 42 -1.49 3.61 2.99
N SER A 43 -2.26 3.34 1.92
CA SER A 43 -2.19 2.08 1.19
C SER A 43 -1.07 2.03 0.13
N SER A 44 -0.49 3.16 -0.24
CA SER A 44 0.57 3.25 -1.26
C SER A 44 1.72 2.28 -0.99
N SER A 45 2.27 2.31 0.23
CA SER A 45 3.38 1.44 0.63
C SER A 45 3.01 -0.05 0.54
N ALA A 46 1.78 -0.38 0.88
CA ALA A 46 1.27 -1.74 0.79
C ALA A 46 1.15 -2.19 -0.67
N PHE A 47 0.56 -1.37 -1.53
CA PHE A 47 0.41 -1.70 -2.95
C PHE A 47 1.75 -1.78 -3.68
N THR A 48 2.73 -0.94 -3.34
CA THR A 48 4.10 -1.08 -3.86
C THR A 48 4.73 -2.41 -3.46
N ALA A 49 4.55 -2.82 -2.21
CA ALA A 49 5.05 -4.11 -1.75
C ALA A 49 4.30 -5.30 -2.38
N LEU A 50 2.99 -5.18 -2.60
CA LEU A 50 2.14 -6.18 -3.24
C LEU A 50 2.40 -6.31 -4.75
N ASP A 51 2.74 -5.23 -5.43
CA ASP A 51 3.12 -5.21 -6.85
C ASP A 51 4.47 -5.89 -7.07
N GLY A 52 5.40 -5.70 -6.13
CA GLY A 52 6.68 -6.42 -6.08
C GLY A 52 6.59 -7.90 -5.67
N VAL A 53 5.38 -8.47 -5.57
CA VAL A 53 5.19 -9.89 -5.23
C VAL A 53 5.26 -10.77 -6.47
N ASP A 54 6.37 -11.51 -6.56
CA ASP A 54 6.52 -12.54 -7.58
C ASP A 54 5.75 -13.82 -7.25
N LYS A 55 5.42 -14.59 -8.29
CA LYS A 55 4.83 -15.95 -8.15
C LYS A 55 5.67 -16.85 -7.24
N SER A 56 7.00 -16.72 -7.27
CA SER A 56 7.90 -17.53 -6.42
C SER A 56 7.64 -17.27 -4.93
N ALA A 57 7.55 -16.00 -4.53
CA ALA A 57 7.31 -15.64 -3.14
C ALA A 57 5.96 -16.19 -2.63
N LEU A 58 4.92 -16.18 -3.49
CA LEU A 58 3.64 -16.81 -3.15
C LEU A 58 3.70 -18.34 -3.09
N GLN A 59 4.51 -18.98 -3.94
CA GLN A 59 4.71 -20.43 -3.87
C GLN A 59 5.44 -20.82 -2.58
N GLU A 60 6.46 -20.07 -2.16
CA GLU A 60 7.13 -20.26 -0.87
C GLU A 60 6.13 -20.17 0.28
N LEU A 61 5.29 -19.13 0.27
CA LEU A 61 4.19 -18.93 1.21
C LEU A 61 3.18 -20.08 1.24
N LYS A 62 2.82 -20.64 0.09
CA LYS A 62 1.88 -21.77 0.02
C LYS A 62 2.53 -23.10 0.39
N SER A 63 3.85 -23.22 0.23
CA SER A 63 4.62 -24.43 0.54
C SER A 63 4.70 -24.73 2.03
N TYR A 64 4.45 -23.75 2.92
CA TYR A 64 4.41 -23.98 4.34
C TYR A 64 3.31 -25.00 4.70
N ALA A 65 3.75 -26.20 5.09
CA ALA A 65 2.88 -27.26 5.62
C ALA A 65 2.30 -26.88 6.98
N ARG A 66 3.10 -26.21 7.81
CA ARG A 66 2.70 -25.61 9.09
C ARG A 66 3.09 -24.12 9.07
N PRO A 67 2.21 -23.22 8.64
CA PRO A 67 2.51 -21.80 8.63
C PRO A 67 2.80 -21.29 10.05
N PRO A 68 3.76 -20.36 10.23
CA PRO A 68 4.01 -19.69 11.52
C PRO A 68 2.75 -18.97 12.01
N ALA A 69 2.55 -18.90 13.33
CA ALA A 69 1.37 -18.27 13.92
C ALA A 69 1.17 -16.83 13.41
N GLY A 70 2.20 -15.99 13.43
CA GLY A 70 2.13 -14.62 12.92
C GLY A 70 1.65 -14.52 11.47
N LEU A 71 2.13 -15.41 10.59
CA LEU A 71 1.69 -15.44 9.19
C LEU A 71 0.20 -15.81 9.07
N ILE A 72 -0.25 -16.78 9.87
CA ILE A 72 -1.68 -17.16 9.92
C ILE A 72 -2.48 -15.95 10.36
N THR A 73 -2.03 -15.21 11.38
CA THR A 73 -2.72 -14.02 11.90
C THR A 73 -2.83 -12.94 10.82
N VAL A 74 -1.74 -12.63 10.07
CA VAL A 74 -1.78 -11.67 8.94
C VAL A 74 -2.82 -12.08 7.91
N MET A 75 -2.75 -13.32 7.44
CA MET A 75 -3.63 -13.77 6.36
C MET A 75 -5.08 -13.87 6.81
N ASN A 76 -5.30 -14.23 8.07
CA ASN A 76 -6.63 -14.26 8.66
C ASN A 76 -7.21 -12.84 8.75
N ALA A 77 -6.43 -11.87 9.22
CA ALA A 77 -6.83 -10.47 9.29
C ALA A 77 -7.16 -9.92 7.88
N ALA A 78 -6.32 -10.22 6.89
CA ALA A 78 -6.56 -9.84 5.49
C ALA A 78 -7.85 -10.44 4.91
N LEU A 79 -8.11 -11.73 5.16
CA LEU A 79 -9.36 -12.36 4.70
C LEU A 79 -10.59 -11.77 5.40
N MET A 80 -10.53 -11.54 6.71
CA MET A 80 -11.60 -10.90 7.45
C MET A 80 -11.88 -9.50 6.93
N ALA A 81 -10.82 -8.75 6.61
CA ALA A 81 -10.91 -7.43 6.01
C ALA A 81 -11.60 -7.48 4.64
N LEU A 82 -11.31 -8.49 3.82
CA LEU A 82 -11.96 -8.71 2.52
C LEU A 82 -13.42 -9.22 2.63
N GLY A 83 -14.02 -9.21 3.83
CA GLY A 83 -15.42 -9.60 4.05
C GLY A 83 -15.64 -11.09 4.30
N HIS A 84 -14.58 -11.89 4.46
CA HIS A 84 -14.73 -13.29 4.86
C HIS A 84 -15.19 -13.39 6.32
N SER A 85 -16.15 -14.27 6.59
CA SER A 85 -16.59 -14.56 7.96
C SER A 85 -15.48 -15.29 8.73
N GLU A 86 -15.39 -15.08 10.05
CA GLU A 86 -14.40 -15.73 10.91
C GLU A 86 -14.38 -17.27 10.79
N LYS A 87 -15.53 -17.87 10.48
CA LYS A 87 -15.70 -19.31 10.22
C LYS A 87 -15.06 -19.79 8.90
N ASP A 88 -14.94 -18.90 7.92
CA ASP A 88 -14.39 -19.19 6.58
C ASP A 88 -12.90 -18.81 6.49
N VAL A 89 -12.41 -18.08 7.49
CA VAL A 89 -11.02 -17.67 7.62
C VAL A 89 -10.18 -18.88 8.03
N SER A 90 -9.44 -19.40 7.06
CA SER A 90 -8.59 -20.57 7.21
C SER A 90 -7.37 -20.45 6.33
N TRP A 91 -6.31 -21.21 6.67
CA TRP A 91 -5.13 -21.29 5.81
C TRP A 91 -5.46 -21.76 4.38
N ALA A 92 -6.49 -22.60 4.23
CA ALA A 92 -6.97 -23.01 2.91
C ALA A 92 -7.57 -21.84 2.12
N ALA A 93 -8.33 -20.96 2.77
CA ALA A 93 -8.83 -19.73 2.16
C ALA A 93 -7.68 -18.74 1.85
N ALA A 94 -6.70 -18.62 2.74
CA ALA A 94 -5.52 -17.78 2.52
C ALA A 94 -4.71 -18.27 1.29
N LYS A 95 -4.56 -19.59 1.14
CA LYS A 95 -3.93 -20.21 -0.03
C LYS A 95 -4.68 -19.93 -1.34
N LYS A 96 -6.00 -19.75 -1.30
CA LYS A 96 -6.80 -19.33 -2.44
C LYS A 96 -6.56 -17.85 -2.78
N LEU A 97 -6.51 -16.97 -1.78
CA LEU A 97 -6.14 -15.56 -1.98
C LEU A 97 -4.74 -15.45 -2.60
N MET A 98 -3.78 -16.23 -2.08
CA MET A 98 -2.41 -16.35 -2.59
C MET A 98 -2.28 -17.20 -3.86
N SER A 99 -3.39 -17.58 -4.51
CA SER A 99 -3.32 -18.44 -5.70
C SER A 99 -2.60 -17.76 -6.86
N SER A 100 -2.77 -16.44 -7.01
CA SER A 100 -1.99 -15.62 -7.93
C SER A 100 -1.76 -14.22 -7.34
N PRO A 101 -0.64 -13.56 -7.68
CA PRO A 101 -0.37 -12.20 -7.20
C PRO A 101 -1.41 -11.20 -7.74
N ASP A 102 -1.95 -11.47 -8.93
CA ASP A 102 -2.99 -10.67 -9.56
C ASP A 102 -4.33 -10.76 -8.80
N THR A 103 -4.76 -11.98 -8.44
CA THR A 103 -5.97 -12.20 -7.63
C THR A 103 -5.86 -11.51 -6.27
N MET A 104 -4.69 -11.61 -5.63
CA MET A 104 -4.42 -10.98 -4.35
C MET A 104 -4.44 -9.46 -4.47
N ASN A 105 -3.72 -8.88 -5.43
CA ASN A 105 -3.72 -7.44 -5.69
C ASN A 105 -5.12 -6.93 -6.01
N LYS A 106 -5.87 -7.63 -6.86
CA LYS A 106 -7.26 -7.26 -7.19
C LYS A 106 -8.11 -7.22 -5.93
N ALA A 107 -8.06 -8.25 -5.08
CA ALA A 107 -8.86 -8.30 -3.86
C ALA A 107 -8.59 -7.09 -2.95
N PHE A 108 -7.33 -6.71 -2.76
CA PHE A 108 -6.96 -5.57 -1.93
C PHE A 108 -7.28 -4.20 -2.55
N ARG A 109 -7.28 -4.09 -3.88
CA ARG A 109 -7.65 -2.86 -4.60
C ARG A 109 -9.17 -2.68 -4.71
N ASP A 110 -9.92 -3.78 -4.77
CA ASP A 110 -11.39 -3.81 -4.82
C ASP A 110 -12.00 -3.58 -3.42
N PHE A 111 -11.18 -3.54 -2.37
CA PHE A 111 -11.63 -3.37 -1.00
C PHE A 111 -12.31 -2.02 -0.79
N ASP A 112 -13.55 -2.07 -0.29
CA ASP A 112 -14.34 -0.89 -0.01
C ASP A 112 -14.07 -0.39 1.43
N LEU A 113 -13.56 0.83 1.54
CA LEU A 113 -13.23 1.46 2.83
C LEU A 113 -14.45 1.69 3.72
N LYS A 114 -15.65 1.77 3.14
CA LYS A 114 -16.90 1.93 3.91
C LYS A 114 -17.34 0.61 4.54
N SER A 115 -16.73 -0.51 4.13
CA SER A 115 -16.94 -1.81 4.77
C SER A 115 -16.18 -1.97 6.09
N ILE A 116 -15.31 -1.01 6.45
CA ILE A 116 -14.59 -1.01 7.73
C ILE A 116 -15.59 -0.80 8.87
N ASP A 117 -15.95 -1.91 9.53
CA ASP A 117 -16.82 -1.93 10.70
C ASP A 117 -16.00 -2.00 12.00
N ALA A 118 -16.61 -1.61 13.13
CA ALA A 118 -16.00 -1.74 14.46
C ALA A 118 -15.52 -3.17 14.76
N LYS A 119 -16.25 -4.19 14.26
CA LYS A 119 -15.84 -5.60 14.37
C LYS A 119 -14.53 -5.88 13.63
N MET A 120 -14.40 -5.35 12.41
CA MET A 120 -13.19 -5.47 11.62
C MET A 120 -12.02 -4.78 12.32
N MET A 121 -12.21 -3.55 12.78
CA MET A 121 -11.22 -2.80 13.55
C MET A 121 -10.75 -3.54 14.80
N ALA A 122 -11.65 -4.21 15.54
CA ALA A 122 -11.26 -5.01 16.70
C ALA A 122 -10.35 -6.20 16.32
N ASN A 123 -10.61 -6.84 15.19
CA ASN A 123 -9.76 -7.92 14.67
C ASN A 123 -8.41 -7.39 14.17
N LEU A 124 -8.42 -6.27 13.46
CA LEU A 124 -7.22 -5.59 12.99
C LEU A 124 -6.34 -5.10 14.14
N LYS A 125 -6.96 -4.63 15.22
CA LYS A 125 -6.26 -4.23 16.45
C LYS A 125 -5.51 -5.42 17.07
N ARG A 126 -6.18 -6.57 17.21
CA ARG A 126 -5.53 -7.80 17.72
C ARG A 126 -4.32 -8.21 16.89
N PHE A 127 -4.42 -8.02 15.57
CA PHE A 127 -3.30 -8.19 14.67
C PHE A 127 -2.20 -7.16 14.95
N ALA A 128 -2.51 -5.87 14.95
CA ALA A 128 -1.53 -4.81 15.20
C ALA A 128 -0.81 -4.93 16.57
N GLU A 129 -1.50 -5.44 17.59
CA GLU A 129 -0.94 -5.73 18.93
C GLU A 129 -0.10 -7.02 18.97
N ASP A 130 -0.26 -7.93 18.00
CA ASP A 130 0.47 -9.19 17.92
C ASP A 130 1.88 -8.96 17.34
N PRO A 131 2.96 -9.18 18.13
CA PRO A 131 4.33 -8.91 17.68
C PRO A 131 4.77 -9.86 16.56
N ASP A 132 4.22 -11.07 16.49
CA ASP A 132 4.50 -12.05 15.44
C ASP A 132 3.95 -11.63 14.07
N SER A 133 3.01 -10.70 14.06
CA SER A 133 2.29 -10.25 12.88
C SER A 133 2.87 -8.95 12.27
N GLN A 134 3.86 -8.37 12.95
CA GLN A 134 4.55 -7.15 12.53
C GLN A 134 5.25 -7.35 11.18
N PRO A 135 5.25 -6.33 10.30
CA PRO A 135 5.89 -6.38 8.98
C PRO A 135 7.36 -6.85 9.05
N ASP A 136 8.10 -6.47 10.09
CA ASP A 136 9.49 -6.89 10.31
C ASP A 136 9.64 -8.40 10.56
N VAL A 137 8.71 -8.99 11.33
CA VAL A 137 8.73 -10.43 11.64
C VAL A 137 8.31 -11.24 10.42
N VAL A 138 7.28 -10.79 9.72
CA VAL A 138 6.74 -11.51 8.55
C VAL A 138 7.59 -11.29 7.30
N MET A 139 8.44 -10.26 7.27
CA MET A 139 9.47 -10.07 6.25
C MET A 139 10.41 -11.28 6.15
N LYS A 140 10.74 -11.89 7.29
CA LYS A 140 11.55 -13.12 7.35
C LYS A 140 10.87 -14.34 6.71
N LYS A 141 9.55 -14.27 6.49
CA LYS A 141 8.73 -15.36 5.93
C LYS A 141 8.48 -15.21 4.43
N GLY A 142 8.58 -13.98 3.91
CA GLY A 142 8.46 -13.68 2.49
C GLY A 142 7.99 -12.25 2.25
N LYS A 143 8.44 -11.67 1.13
CA LYS A 143 8.09 -10.28 0.74
C LYS A 143 6.58 -10.08 0.57
N ALA A 144 5.85 -11.10 0.12
CA ALA A 144 4.40 -11.00 -0.02
C ALA A 144 3.67 -10.86 1.31
N CYS A 145 4.20 -11.42 2.40
CA CYS A 145 3.61 -11.22 3.73
C CYS A 145 3.69 -9.77 4.16
N VAL A 146 4.79 -9.09 3.80
CA VAL A 146 5.01 -7.68 4.12
C VAL A 146 3.96 -6.81 3.45
N GLY A 147 3.72 -7.02 2.15
CA GLY A 147 2.69 -6.28 1.43
C GLY A 147 1.29 -6.44 2.03
N VAL A 148 0.93 -7.67 2.42
CA VAL A 148 -0.35 -7.92 3.09
C VAL A 148 -0.38 -7.29 4.49
N ALA A 149 0.67 -7.44 5.30
CA ALA A 149 0.73 -6.85 6.63
C ALA A 149 0.64 -5.31 6.58
N LEU A 150 1.37 -4.68 5.66
CA LEU A 150 1.28 -3.23 5.42
C LEU A 150 -0.13 -2.81 5.02
N TRP A 151 -0.81 -3.59 4.16
CA TRP A 151 -2.17 -3.29 3.76
C TRP A 151 -3.13 -3.36 4.94
N VAL A 152 -3.03 -4.42 5.75
CA VAL A 152 -3.86 -4.61 6.96
C VAL A 152 -3.63 -3.46 7.96
N LEU A 153 -2.37 -3.03 8.15
CA LEU A 153 -2.03 -1.87 8.97
C LEU A 153 -2.57 -0.56 8.39
N ALA A 154 -2.49 -0.36 7.08
CA ALA A 154 -3.04 0.82 6.41
C ALA A 154 -4.56 0.92 6.59
N VAL A 155 -5.28 -0.20 6.50
CA VAL A 155 -6.73 -0.25 6.75
C VAL A 155 -7.04 0.06 8.22
N TYR A 156 -6.25 -0.47 9.15
CA TYR A 156 -6.39 -0.18 10.57
C TYR A 156 -6.14 1.30 10.88
N GLU A 157 -5.07 1.87 10.32
CA GLU A 157 -4.71 3.27 10.48
C GLU A 157 -5.80 4.19 9.90
N TYR A 158 -6.31 3.86 8.70
CA TYR A 158 -7.42 4.59 8.09
C TYR A 158 -8.71 4.51 8.93
N GLY A 159 -9.05 3.32 9.41
CA GLY A 159 -10.25 3.09 10.22
C GLY A 159 -10.15 3.59 11.67
N SER A 160 -8.94 3.94 12.13
CA SER A 160 -8.70 4.50 13.47
C SER A 160 -8.88 6.02 13.55
N GLN A 161 -9.21 6.70 12.44
CA GLN A 161 -9.37 8.15 12.34
C GLN A 161 -10.78 8.69 12.62
#